data_AF-A0A4Q7QQQ3-F1
#
_entry.id   AF-A0A4Q7QQQ3-F1
#
_cell.length_a   1.000
_cell.length_b   1.000
_cell.length_c   1.000
_cell.angle_alpha   90.00
_cell.angle_beta   90.00
_cell.angle_gamma   90.00
#
_symmetry.space_group_name_H-M   'P 1'
#
loop_
_entity.id
_entity.type
_entity.pdbx_description
1 polymer ?
#
loop_
_entity_poly.entity_id
_entity_poly.type
_entity_poly.pdbx_seq_one_letter_code
_entity_poly.pdbx_strand_id
1 'polypeptide(L)'
;MLTKLLNQKGATLIEALLSLFLFSIIGTAVYFVLLNGVKTENKIYTETMIRDEADLVMSQIIDVLYTAPASKVKDVSTGSQNLLVYQDESQTTSVGFAGHKPVIDGKAISTNDFDFKDSTIIKADNSIKIVLNIKSKKNKNARPLSLQSQFGLMKE
;
A
#
# COMPACT_ATOMS: atom_id res chain seq x y z
N MET A 1 -4.48 78.04 -20.95
CA MET A 1 -3.94 76.65 -20.98
C MET A 1 -4.84 75.81 -20.07
N LEU A 2 -5.98 75.36 -20.60
CA LEU A 2 -7.06 74.76 -19.82
C LEU A 2 -6.74 73.27 -19.56
N THR A 3 -6.39 73.00 -18.32
CA THR A 3 -6.53 71.75 -17.57
C THR A 3 -7.24 70.64 -18.35
N LYS A 4 -6.46 69.67 -18.86
CA LYS A 4 -6.92 68.29 -19.02
C LYS A 4 -7.29 67.79 -17.62
N LEU A 5 -8.53 68.01 -17.21
CA LEU A 5 -9.12 67.35 -16.06
C LEU A 5 -9.02 65.84 -16.31
N LEU A 6 -8.22 65.16 -15.47
CA LEU A 6 -8.08 63.73 -15.49
C LEU A 6 -9.47 63.11 -15.39
N ASN A 7 -9.87 62.39 -16.43
CA ASN A 7 -11.14 61.67 -16.48
C ASN A 7 -11.06 60.49 -15.50
N GLN A 8 -11.35 60.74 -14.22
CA GLN A 8 -11.44 59.73 -13.18
C GLN A 8 -12.82 59.03 -13.28
N LYS A 9 -13.01 58.21 -14.33
CA LYS A 9 -14.10 57.23 -14.32
C LYS A 9 -13.75 56.15 -13.31
N GLY A 10 -14.35 56.22 -12.11
CA GLY A 10 -14.29 55.14 -11.12
C GLY A 10 -14.93 53.86 -11.65
N ALA A 11 -14.60 52.72 -11.05
CA ALA A 11 -15.25 51.45 -11.36
C ALA A 11 -16.75 51.53 -11.06
N THR A 12 -17.59 51.11 -12.01
CA THR A 12 -19.03 51.04 -11.75
C THR A 12 -19.35 49.83 -10.90
N LEU A 13 -20.42 49.91 -10.11
CA LEU A 13 -20.88 48.82 -9.24
C LEU A 13 -21.11 47.51 -10.03
N ILE A 14 -21.63 47.64 -11.25
CA ILE A 14 -21.91 46.50 -12.12
C ILE A 14 -20.63 45.84 -12.63
N GLU A 15 -19.60 46.61 -13.00
CA GLU A 15 -18.30 46.06 -13.42
C GLU A 15 -17.62 45.30 -12.28
N ALA A 16 -17.71 45.80 -11.05
CA ALA A 16 -17.18 45.13 -9.86
C ALA A 16 -17.92 43.81 -9.56
N LEU A 17 -19.25 43.82 -9.63
CA LEU A 17 -20.08 42.62 -9.42
C LEU A 17 -19.83 41.54 -10.49
N LEU A 18 -19.75 41.95 -11.77
CA LEU A 18 -19.44 41.04 -12.86
C LEU A 18 -18.04 40.43 -12.70
N SER A 19 -17.05 41.23 -12.28
CA SER A 19 -15.69 40.75 -12.02
C SER A 19 -15.66 39.74 -10.87
N LEU A 20 -16.35 40.02 -9.77
CA LEU A 20 -16.45 39.10 -8.62
C LEU A 20 -17.17 37.80 -9.01
N PHE A 21 -18.24 37.90 -9.80
CA PHE A 21 -18.98 36.74 -10.28
C PHE A 21 -18.09 35.83 -11.13
N LEU A 22 -17.38 36.38 -12.13
CA LEU A 22 -16.45 35.62 -12.96
C LEU A 22 -15.30 35.04 -12.13
N PHE A 23 -14.76 35.80 -11.18
CA PHE A 23 -13.73 35.32 -10.27
C PHE A 23 -14.23 34.15 -9.41
N SER A 24 -15.48 34.19 -8.94
CA SER A 24 -16.05 33.11 -8.14
C SER A 24 -16.18 31.80 -8.95
N ILE A 25 -16.61 31.88 -10.21
CA ILE A 25 -16.71 30.72 -11.11
C ILE A 25 -15.33 30.08 -11.30
N ILE A 26 -14.33 30.91 -11.64
CA ILE A 26 -12.96 30.44 -11.86
C ILE A 26 -12.37 29.89 -10.55
N GLY A 27 -12.56 30.60 -9.44
CA GLY A 27 -12.07 30.21 -8.12
C GLY A 27 -12.63 28.87 -7.65
N THR A 28 -13.94 28.63 -7.85
CA THR A 28 -14.57 27.35 -7.54
C THR A 28 -13.99 26.22 -8.40
N ALA A 29 -13.81 26.45 -9.70
CA ALA A 29 -13.23 25.44 -10.59
C ALA A 29 -11.79 25.06 -10.16
N VAL A 30 -10.95 26.06 -9.88
CA VAL A 30 -9.58 25.85 -9.40
C VAL A 30 -9.57 25.11 -8.07
N TYR A 31 -10.41 25.51 -7.13
CA TYR A 31 -10.51 24.86 -5.81
C TYR A 31 -10.90 23.39 -5.93
N PHE A 32 -11.84 23.06 -6.82
CA PHE A 32 -12.25 21.67 -7.05
C PHE A 32 -11.12 20.83 -7.61
N VAL A 33 -10.37 21.36 -8.58
CA VAL A 33 -9.19 20.67 -9.14
C VAL A 33 -8.14 20.43 -8.05
N LEU A 34 -7.81 21.45 -7.25
CA LEU A 34 -6.83 21.33 -6.17
C LEU A 34 -7.23 20.27 -5.13
N LEU A 35 -8.48 20.29 -4.67
CA LEU A 35 -8.97 19.30 -3.70
C LEU A 35 -8.90 17.87 -4.25
N ASN A 36 -9.26 17.67 -5.51
CA ASN A 36 -9.17 16.35 -6.13
C ASN A 36 -7.72 15.92 -6.37
N GLY A 37 -6.83 16.87 -6.68
CA GLY A 37 -5.39 16.65 -6.77
C GLY A 37 -4.84 16.08 -5.47
N VAL A 38 -5.06 16.76 -4.34
CA VAL A 38 -4.57 16.33 -3.02
C VAL A 38 -5.15 14.96 -2.60
N LYS A 39 -6.44 14.71 -2.88
CA LYS A 39 -7.06 13.40 -2.61
C LYS A 39 -6.43 12.29 -3.44
N THR A 40 -6.15 12.56 -4.71
CA THR A 40 -5.54 11.62 -5.64
C THR A 40 -4.09 11.32 -5.26
N GLU A 41 -3.34 12.37 -4.91
CA GLU A 41 -1.97 12.24 -4.40
C GLU A 41 -1.90 11.34 -3.16
N ASN A 42 -2.70 11.63 -2.13
CA ASN A 42 -2.73 10.82 -0.91
C ASN A 42 -3.09 9.35 -1.18
N LYS A 43 -3.97 9.11 -2.15
CA LYS A 43 -4.33 7.76 -2.58
C LYS A 43 -3.15 7.07 -3.25
N ILE A 44 -2.55 7.68 -4.27
CA ILE A 44 -1.41 7.11 -5.01
C ILE A 44 -0.24 6.87 -4.07
N TYR A 45 0.07 7.83 -3.20
CA TYR A 45 1.11 7.70 -2.19
C TYR A 45 0.88 6.47 -1.30
N THR A 46 -0.35 6.27 -0.82
CA THR A 46 -0.66 5.09 -0.01
C THR A 46 -0.56 3.79 -0.82
N GLU A 47 -0.97 3.79 -2.09
CA GLU A 47 -0.83 2.61 -2.97
C GLU A 47 0.64 2.27 -3.25
N THR A 48 1.52 3.26 -3.37
CA THR A 48 2.98 3.06 -3.44
C THR A 48 3.50 2.43 -2.16
N MET A 49 3.13 2.96 -0.99
CA MET A 49 3.54 2.39 0.30
C MET A 49 3.05 0.95 0.48
N ILE A 50 1.84 0.62 -0.01
CA ILE A 50 1.34 -0.77 -0.02
C ILE A 50 2.25 -1.67 -0.88
N ARG A 51 2.70 -1.20 -2.05
CA ARG A 51 3.59 -1.97 -2.93
C ARG A 51 4.95 -2.18 -2.27
N ASP A 52 5.55 -1.12 -1.73
CA ASP A 52 6.87 -1.19 -1.09
C ASP A 52 6.86 -2.16 0.11
N GLU A 53 5.80 -2.10 0.93
CA GLU A 53 5.61 -3.04 2.05
C GLU A 53 5.41 -4.48 1.54
N ALA A 54 4.63 -4.67 0.48
CA ALA A 54 4.39 -5.99 -0.10
C ALA A 54 5.68 -6.61 -0.62
N ASP A 55 6.49 -5.84 -1.35
CA ASP A 55 7.77 -6.28 -1.90
C ASP A 55 8.76 -6.62 -0.78
N LEU A 56 8.81 -5.79 0.28
CA LEU A 56 9.65 -6.05 1.46
C LEU A 56 9.26 -7.36 2.17
N VAL A 57 7.97 -7.54 2.46
CA VAL A 57 7.46 -8.77 3.10
C VAL A 57 7.70 -9.99 2.22
N MET A 58 7.43 -9.87 0.92
CA MET A 58 7.60 -10.95 -0.05
C MET A 58 9.08 -11.37 -0.16
N SER A 59 9.99 -10.41 -0.26
CA SER A 59 11.44 -10.68 -0.31
C SER A 59 11.90 -11.41 0.94
N GLN A 60 11.56 -10.91 2.14
CA GLN A 60 11.99 -11.54 3.38
C GLN A 60 11.46 -12.97 3.54
N ILE A 61 10.20 -13.21 3.16
CA ILE A 61 9.62 -14.55 3.20
C ILE A 61 10.32 -15.46 2.19
N ILE A 62 10.56 -14.99 0.96
CA ILE A 62 11.27 -15.78 -0.07
C ILE A 62 12.70 -16.09 0.37
N ASP A 63 13.45 -15.11 0.88
CA ASP A 63 14.84 -15.30 1.30
C ASP A 63 14.96 -16.40 2.35
N VAL A 64 14.07 -16.39 3.35
CA VAL A 64 14.01 -17.45 4.37
C VAL A 64 13.69 -18.80 3.76
N LEU A 65 12.68 -18.87 2.90
CA LEU A 65 12.21 -20.14 2.34
C LEU A 65 13.08 -20.72 1.23
N TYR A 66 13.82 -19.88 0.52
CA TYR A 66 14.74 -20.31 -0.53
C TYR A 66 15.92 -21.08 0.06
N THR A 67 16.31 -20.76 1.30
CA THR A 67 17.35 -21.49 2.04
C THR A 67 16.83 -22.77 2.70
N ALA A 68 15.51 -22.99 2.74
CA ALA A 68 14.93 -24.13 3.43
C ALA A 68 14.91 -25.40 2.54
N PRO A 69 15.54 -26.52 2.94
CA PRO A 69 15.51 -27.76 2.18
C PRO A 69 14.10 -28.36 2.14
N ALA A 70 13.68 -28.85 0.98
CA ALA A 70 12.31 -29.31 0.74
C ALA A 70 11.83 -30.39 1.72
N SER A 71 12.75 -31.26 2.13
CA SER A 71 12.58 -32.37 3.07
C SER A 71 12.22 -31.89 4.49
N LYS A 72 12.70 -30.70 4.89
CA LYS A 72 12.57 -30.20 6.27
C LYS A 72 11.45 -29.18 6.45
N VAL A 73 10.79 -28.73 5.39
CA VAL A 73 9.63 -27.82 5.46
C VAL A 73 8.36 -28.58 5.81
N LYS A 74 7.68 -28.18 6.89
CA LYS A 74 6.39 -28.68 7.34
C LYS A 74 5.35 -27.56 7.38
N ASP A 75 4.11 -27.88 7.03
CA ASP A 75 2.98 -26.98 7.19
C ASP A 75 2.42 -27.13 8.62
N VAL A 76 2.31 -26.01 9.35
CA VAL A 76 1.79 -25.94 10.72
C VAL A 76 0.59 -24.98 10.78
N SER A 77 -0.14 -24.86 9.68
CA SER A 77 -1.35 -24.03 9.62
C SER A 77 -2.40 -24.53 10.63
N THR A 78 -2.78 -23.66 11.58
CA THR A 78 -3.80 -23.94 12.61
C THR A 78 -4.77 -22.78 12.72
N GLY A 79 -6.04 -23.00 12.34
CA GLY A 79 -7.10 -22.00 12.48
C GLY A 79 -6.76 -20.65 11.82
N SER A 80 -6.41 -19.64 12.64
CA SER A 80 -6.05 -18.27 12.22
C SER A 80 -4.56 -18.06 11.91
N GLN A 81 -3.75 -19.11 12.00
CA GLN A 81 -2.33 -19.10 11.67
C GLN A 81 -2.11 -19.95 10.42
N ASN A 82 -1.31 -19.42 9.51
CA ASN A 82 -0.88 -20.12 8.32
C ASN A 82 0.64 -19.96 8.25
N LEU A 83 1.36 -20.98 8.73
CA LEU A 83 2.79 -20.94 8.97
C LEU A 83 3.44 -22.19 8.35
N LEU A 84 4.58 -21.98 7.70
CA LEU A 84 5.53 -23.03 7.40
C LEU A 84 6.64 -23.02 8.45
N VAL A 85 7.06 -24.20 8.86
CA VAL A 85 8.15 -24.39 9.81
C VAL A 85 9.19 -25.29 9.17
N TYR A 86 10.46 -24.93 9.24
CA TYR A 86 11.55 -25.82 8.85
C TYR A 86 12.60 -25.90 9.95
N GLN A 87 13.28 -27.05 10.00
CA GLN A 87 14.34 -27.31 10.98
C GLN A 87 15.67 -27.31 10.25
N ASP A 88 16.57 -26.42 10.66
CA ASP A 88 17.98 -26.54 10.38
C ASP A 88 18.70 -27.23 11.56
N GLU A 89 19.92 -27.71 11.36
CA GLU A 89 20.68 -28.61 12.25
C GLU A 89 20.80 -28.15 13.72
N SER A 90 20.40 -26.92 14.06
CA SER A 90 20.28 -26.45 15.46
C SER A 90 19.14 -25.45 15.72
N GLN A 91 18.29 -25.12 14.74
CA GLN A 91 17.23 -24.10 14.93
C GLN A 91 15.98 -24.44 14.14
N THR A 92 14.81 -24.20 14.75
CA THR A 92 13.51 -24.30 14.07
C THR A 92 13.07 -22.89 13.69
N THR A 93 12.90 -22.64 12.40
CA THR A 93 12.46 -21.34 11.86
C THR A 93 11.02 -21.45 11.40
N SER A 94 10.20 -20.46 11.76
CA SER A 94 8.80 -20.36 11.36
C SER A 94 8.57 -19.13 10.50
N VAL A 95 7.79 -19.27 9.43
CA VAL A 95 7.52 -18.19 8.48
C VAL A 95 6.10 -18.31 7.95
N GLY A 96 5.40 -17.18 7.87
CA GLY A 96 4.06 -17.13 7.28
C GLY A 96 3.24 -16.01 7.90
N PHE A 97 1.96 -16.27 8.17
CA PHE A 97 1.00 -15.30 8.64
C PHE A 97 0.36 -15.74 9.95
N ALA A 98 0.46 -14.89 10.98
CA ALA A 98 -0.19 -15.09 12.27
C ALA A 98 -0.98 -13.83 12.64
N GLY A 99 -2.29 -13.98 12.91
CA GLY A 99 -3.14 -12.85 13.31
C GLY A 99 -3.21 -11.74 12.24
N HIS A 100 -3.25 -12.12 10.97
CA HIS A 100 -3.24 -11.21 9.81
C HIS A 100 -1.99 -10.33 9.68
N LYS A 101 -0.86 -10.78 10.23
CA LYS A 101 0.45 -10.16 10.04
C LYS A 101 1.45 -11.19 9.54
N PRO A 102 2.35 -10.82 8.63
CA PRO A 102 3.48 -11.65 8.27
C PRO A 102 4.45 -11.72 9.46
N VAL A 103 4.89 -12.93 9.78
CA VAL A 103 5.80 -13.21 10.88
C VAL A 103 6.93 -14.12 10.43
N ILE A 104 8.12 -13.86 10.96
CA ILE A 104 9.28 -14.74 10.89
C ILE A 104 9.75 -14.95 12.33
N ASP A 105 9.83 -16.20 12.77
CA ASP A 105 10.19 -16.58 14.15
C ASP A 105 9.36 -15.87 15.22
N GLY A 106 8.05 -15.74 14.95
CA GLY A 106 7.10 -15.04 15.81
C GLY A 106 7.24 -13.52 15.82
N LYS A 107 8.24 -12.95 15.15
CA LYS A 107 8.41 -11.51 15.01
C LYS A 107 7.66 -11.00 13.79
N ALA A 108 6.82 -9.99 13.98
CA ALA A 108 6.17 -9.31 12.87
C ALA A 108 7.22 -8.60 11.99
N ILE A 109 7.12 -8.84 10.68
CA ILE A 109 8.01 -8.22 9.68
C ILE A 109 7.36 -7.08 8.91
N SER A 110 6.10 -6.77 9.23
CA SER A 110 5.37 -5.64 8.68
C SER A 110 5.18 -4.52 9.70
N THR A 111 4.91 -3.32 9.19
CA THR A 111 4.42 -2.21 10.00
C THR A 111 2.95 -2.43 10.43
N ASN A 112 2.49 -1.68 11.44
CA ASN A 112 1.11 -1.80 11.94
C ASN A 112 0.06 -1.15 11.02
N ASP A 113 0.50 -0.39 10.03
CA ASP A 113 -0.34 0.40 9.13
C ASP A 113 -1.06 -0.45 8.08
N PHE A 114 -0.64 -1.69 7.91
CA PHE A 114 -1.17 -2.63 6.93
C PHE A 114 -1.84 -3.83 7.61
N ASP A 115 -2.79 -4.41 6.89
CA ASP A 115 -3.49 -5.63 7.26
C ASP A 115 -3.25 -6.66 6.15
N PHE A 116 -2.84 -7.87 6.54
CA PHE A 116 -2.51 -8.96 5.64
C PHE A 116 -3.56 -10.07 5.65
N LYS A 117 -4.80 -9.73 6.04
CA LYS A 117 -5.93 -10.67 6.05
C LYS A 117 -6.01 -11.43 4.72
N ASP A 118 -6.32 -12.72 4.82
CA ASP A 118 -6.47 -13.64 3.69
C ASP A 118 -5.15 -13.92 2.94
N SER A 119 -4.00 -13.49 3.47
CA SER A 119 -2.69 -13.95 3.00
C SER A 119 -2.41 -15.38 3.48
N THR A 120 -1.82 -16.17 2.59
CA THR A 120 -1.50 -17.58 2.85
C THR A 120 -0.18 -17.97 2.21
N ILE A 121 0.50 -18.90 2.84
CA ILE A 121 1.64 -19.64 2.38
C ILE A 121 1.28 -21.14 2.44
N ILE A 122 1.55 -21.85 1.36
CA ILE A 122 1.19 -23.26 1.21
C ILE A 122 2.36 -23.99 0.56
N LYS A 123 2.75 -25.12 1.15
CA LYS A 123 3.67 -26.07 0.52
C LYS A 123 2.87 -26.97 -0.45
N ALA A 124 3.20 -26.91 -1.73
CA ALA A 124 2.85 -27.94 -2.70
C ALA A 124 4.07 -28.85 -2.93
N ASP A 125 3.85 -30.09 -3.39
CA ASP A 125 4.84 -31.19 -3.43
C ASP A 125 6.32 -30.77 -3.50
N ASN A 126 6.71 -30.00 -4.52
CA ASN A 126 8.08 -29.50 -4.70
C ASN A 126 8.14 -27.98 -4.94
N SER A 127 7.12 -27.23 -4.52
CA SER A 127 7.08 -25.77 -4.67
C SER A 127 6.34 -25.11 -3.52
N ILE A 128 6.77 -23.92 -3.12
CA ILE A 128 6.02 -23.10 -2.18
C ILE A 128 5.23 -22.07 -2.96
N LYS A 129 3.94 -21.95 -2.64
CA LYS A 129 3.05 -20.90 -3.14
C LYS A 129 2.75 -19.91 -2.02
N ILE A 130 2.95 -18.64 -2.30
CA ILE A 130 2.66 -17.53 -1.41
C ILE A 130 1.62 -16.66 -2.08
N VAL A 131 0.54 -16.39 -1.37
CA VAL A 131 -0.53 -15.45 -1.74
C VAL A 131 -0.52 -14.37 -0.69
N LEU A 132 -0.13 -13.16 -1.09
CA LEU A 132 0.00 -12.00 -0.22
C LEU A 132 -1.12 -11.01 -0.55
N ASN A 133 -2.05 -10.84 0.37
CA ASN A 133 -3.12 -9.85 0.27
C ASN A 133 -2.84 -8.75 1.29
N ILE A 134 -2.66 -7.53 0.83
CA ILE A 134 -2.32 -6.39 1.69
C ILE A 134 -3.29 -5.23 1.45
N LYS A 135 -3.69 -4.57 2.54
CA LYS A 135 -4.50 -3.35 2.50
C LYS A 135 -4.03 -2.35 3.56
N SER A 136 -4.15 -1.06 3.25
CA SER A 136 -3.89 0.01 4.23
C SER A 136 -5.02 0.12 5.23
N LYS A 137 -4.67 0.26 6.52
CA LYS A 137 -5.62 0.63 7.58
C LYS A 137 -5.85 2.14 7.64
N LYS A 138 -4.89 2.94 7.15
CA LYS A 138 -4.91 4.41 7.21
C LYS A 138 -5.74 5.04 6.11
N ASN A 139 -5.74 4.47 4.90
CA ASN A 139 -6.48 5.02 3.76
C ASN A 139 -7.37 3.96 3.11
N LYS A 140 -8.68 4.03 3.38
CA LYS A 140 -9.69 3.11 2.81
C LYS A 140 -9.91 3.29 1.30
N ASN A 141 -9.48 4.42 0.73
CA ASN A 141 -9.64 4.71 -0.70
C ASN A 141 -8.46 4.19 -1.53
N ALA A 142 -7.36 3.81 -0.88
CA ALA A 142 -6.25 3.14 -1.54
C ALA A 142 -6.66 1.72 -1.93
N ARG A 143 -6.30 1.31 -3.15
CA ARG A 143 -6.60 -0.04 -3.62
C ARG A 143 -5.77 -1.07 -2.84
N PRO A 144 -6.38 -2.19 -2.41
CA PRO A 144 -5.61 -3.30 -1.89
C PRO A 144 -4.75 -3.90 -3.00
N LEU A 145 -3.66 -4.56 -2.61
CA LEU A 145 -2.77 -5.26 -3.53
C LEU A 145 -2.80 -6.75 -3.19
N SER A 146 -2.83 -7.58 -4.24
CA SER A 146 -2.72 -9.03 -4.14
C SER A 146 -1.54 -9.47 -5.00
N LEU A 147 -0.58 -10.15 -4.39
CA LEU A 147 0.58 -10.73 -5.07
C LEU A 147 0.55 -12.23 -4.90
N GLN A 148 0.97 -12.94 -5.94
CA GLN A 148 1.18 -14.37 -5.88
C GLN A 148 2.58 -14.69 -6.36
N SER A 149 3.32 -15.44 -5.54
CA SER A 149 4.62 -16.00 -5.90
C SER A 149 4.58 -17.51 -5.76
N GLN A 150 5.24 -18.21 -6.68
CA GLN A 150 5.44 -19.65 -6.58
C GLN A 150 6.85 -19.98 -7.05
N PHE A 151 7.62 -20.69 -6.23
CA PHE A 151 8.97 -21.10 -6.55
C PHE A 151 9.20 -22.56 -6.17
N GLY A 152 10.06 -23.24 -6.93
CA GLY A 152 10.45 -24.61 -6.67
C GLY A 152 11.42 -24.70 -5.49
N LEU A 153 11.29 -25.77 -4.71
CA LEU A 153 12.28 -26.10 -3.68
C LEU A 153 13.41 -26.91 -4.31
N MET A 154 14.64 -26.61 -3.89
CA MET A 154 15.82 -27.38 -4.31
C MET A 154 15.73 -28.80 -3.78
N LYS A 155 16.00 -29.78 -4.65
CA LYS A 155 16.22 -31.16 -4.23
C LYS A 155 17.62 -31.25 -3.62
N GLU A 156 17.72 -31.96 -2.49
CA GLU A 156 19.01 -32.33 -1.87
C GLU A 156 19.93 -33.08 -2.84
#